data_AF-A0A4V5LRX5-F1
#
_entry.id   AF-A0A4V5LRX5-F1
#
_cell.length_a   1.000
_cell.length_b   1.000
_cell.length_c   1.000
_cell.angle_alpha   90.00
_cell.angle_beta   90.00
_cell.angle_gamma   90.00
#
_symmetry.space_group_name_H-M   'P 1'
#
loop_
_entity.id
_entity.type
_entity.pdbx_description
1 polymer ?
#
loop_
_entity_poly.entity_id
_entity_poly.type
_entity_poly.pdbx_seq_one_letter_code
_entity_poly.pdbx_strand_id
1 'polypeptide(L)'
;MKKQSSKTLAWSTAVLTLMLIGTACSGGSYNNSEASSSPSAAAALAPSASASPSESPSASASPSASSSPELKTATGEYVGLSDPHSIEIKVDGKSENFQISPESADKISSWENGTKVSFQYMEQELDVDGQKVKQLIITVIDKA
;
A
#
# COMPACT_ATOMS: atom_id res chain seq x y z
N MET A 1 -10.01 -13.87 -41.31
CA MET A 1 -9.77 -15.32 -41.38
C MET A 1 -9.59 -15.88 -39.96
N LYS A 2 -9.88 -17.18 -39.77
CA LYS A 2 -10.31 -17.88 -38.56
C LYS A 2 -9.43 -17.76 -37.28
N LYS A 3 -10.14 -17.66 -36.14
CA LYS A 3 -9.73 -18.03 -34.77
C LYS A 3 -9.00 -19.38 -34.74
N GLN A 4 -7.96 -19.48 -33.92
CA GLN A 4 -7.55 -20.76 -33.34
C GLN A 4 -7.37 -20.62 -31.82
N SER A 5 -8.21 -21.38 -31.14
CA SER A 5 -8.44 -21.48 -29.72
C SER A 5 -7.56 -22.54 -29.06
N SER A 6 -7.19 -22.25 -27.81
CA SER A 6 -6.84 -23.15 -26.70
C SER A 6 -6.74 -24.66 -26.97
N LYS A 7 -5.59 -25.23 -26.58
CA LYS A 7 -5.50 -26.61 -26.09
C LYS A 7 -4.70 -26.65 -24.79
N THR A 8 -5.45 -26.91 -23.73
CA THR A 8 -4.99 -27.36 -22.41
C THR A 8 -4.25 -28.68 -22.53
N LEU A 9 -3.14 -28.86 -21.81
CA LEU A 9 -2.49 -30.16 -21.67
C LEU A 9 -1.97 -30.39 -20.25
N ALA A 10 -2.48 -31.48 -19.68
CA ALA A 10 -1.90 -32.42 -18.71
C ALA A 10 -1.67 -32.00 -17.24
N TRP A 11 -2.61 -32.48 -16.42
CA TRP A 11 -2.41 -33.31 -15.21
C TRP A 11 -0.96 -33.72 -14.88
N SER A 12 -0.54 -33.44 -13.65
CA SER A 12 0.22 -34.41 -12.84
C SER A 12 0.00 -34.15 -11.35
N THR A 13 -0.75 -35.06 -10.75
CA THR A 13 -0.88 -35.29 -9.32
C THR A 13 0.42 -35.86 -8.76
N ALA A 14 1.00 -35.20 -7.77
CA ALA A 14 1.86 -35.85 -6.78
C ALA A 14 1.47 -35.34 -5.41
N VAL A 15 0.62 -36.13 -4.74
CA VAL A 15 0.36 -36.02 -3.31
C VAL A 15 1.62 -36.50 -2.60
N LEU A 16 2.33 -35.61 -1.90
CA LEU A 16 3.31 -36.00 -0.90
C LEU A 16 3.04 -35.25 0.40
N THR A 17 2.15 -35.84 1.19
CA THR A 17 1.90 -35.49 2.59
C THR A 17 3.15 -35.73 3.43
N LEU A 18 3.66 -34.69 4.10
CA LEU A 18 4.57 -34.82 5.22
C LEU A 18 4.02 -34.01 6.41
N MET A 19 3.33 -34.71 7.31
CA MET A 19 3.05 -34.24 8.67
C MET A 19 4.32 -34.39 9.50
N LEU A 20 4.79 -33.32 10.16
CA LEU A 20 5.44 -33.44 11.46
C LEU A 20 5.10 -32.25 12.37
N ILE A 21 4.82 -32.63 13.60
CA ILE A 21 4.12 -31.95 14.68
C ILE A 21 5.12 -31.34 15.67
N GLY A 22 4.80 -30.14 16.17
CA GLY A 22 5.00 -29.76 17.58
C GLY A 22 6.27 -29.01 17.98
N THR A 23 6.10 -27.77 18.48
CA THR A 23 6.48 -27.41 19.85
C THR A 23 5.88 -26.06 20.25
N ALA A 24 5.32 -26.04 21.45
CA ALA A 24 4.72 -24.89 22.12
C ALA A 24 5.74 -24.21 23.06
N CYS A 25 5.69 -22.89 23.14
CA CYS A 25 6.07 -22.07 24.30
C CYS A 25 5.02 -20.94 24.34
N SER A 26 4.04 -20.92 25.26
CA SER A 26 4.11 -20.68 26.71
C SER A 26 4.73 -19.33 27.07
N GLY A 27 3.87 -18.41 27.52
CA GLY A 27 4.22 -17.43 28.55
C GLY A 27 4.37 -15.98 28.08
N GLY A 28 3.33 -15.17 28.27
CA GLY A 28 3.43 -13.72 28.11
C GLY A 28 2.13 -12.97 28.33
N SER A 29 1.32 -13.38 29.31
CA SER A 29 0.16 -12.61 29.76
C SER A 29 0.63 -11.39 30.54
N TYR A 30 0.53 -10.21 29.94
CA TYR A 30 0.52 -8.94 30.68
C TYR A 30 -0.82 -8.27 30.39
N ASN A 31 -1.82 -8.63 31.19
CA ASN A 31 -2.96 -7.75 31.40
C ASN A 31 -2.45 -6.54 32.17
N ASN A 32 -2.71 -5.34 31.69
CA ASN A 32 -3.08 -4.28 32.62
C ASN A 32 -4.28 -3.52 32.07
N SER A 33 -5.43 -3.86 32.62
CA SER A 33 -6.58 -2.98 32.65
C SER A 33 -6.31 -1.94 33.73
N GLU A 34 -6.11 -0.68 33.34
CA GLU A 34 -6.41 0.42 34.25
C GLU A 34 -7.50 1.27 33.62
N ALA A 35 -8.63 1.24 34.30
CA ALA A 35 -9.82 1.96 33.96
C ALA A 35 -9.70 3.43 34.41
N SER A 36 -10.41 4.28 33.67
CA SER A 36 -11.23 5.35 34.20
C SER A 36 -10.52 6.52 34.89
N SER A 37 -10.50 7.66 34.18
CA SER A 37 -10.93 8.93 34.75
C SER A 37 -11.45 9.86 33.64
N SER A 38 -12.74 10.18 33.74
CA SER A 38 -13.48 11.25 33.05
C SER A 38 -13.98 12.20 34.17
N PRO A 39 -14.58 13.37 33.90
CA PRO A 39 -14.18 14.55 33.10
C PRO A 39 -14.15 15.82 33.98
N SER A 40 -13.65 16.97 33.48
CA SER A 40 -13.95 18.33 34.00
C SER A 40 -13.39 19.39 33.04
N ALA A 41 -14.18 20.06 32.18
CA ALA A 41 -15.12 21.18 32.40
C ALA A 41 -14.50 22.57 32.17
N ALA A 42 -15.11 23.31 31.22
CA ALA A 42 -15.24 24.78 31.12
C ALA A 42 -13.96 25.64 30.95
N ALA A 43 -13.88 26.74 30.19
CA ALA A 43 -14.82 27.50 29.38
C ALA A 43 -14.03 28.47 28.46
N ALA A 44 -14.69 28.84 27.36
CA ALA A 44 -14.69 30.13 26.64
C ALA A 44 -13.38 30.95 26.49
N LEU A 45 -13.09 31.37 25.25
CA LEU A 45 -12.93 32.77 24.83
C LEU A 45 -12.89 32.86 23.28
N ALA A 46 -13.88 33.53 22.69
CA ALA A 46 -13.77 34.22 21.39
C ALA A 46 -13.24 35.65 21.64
N PRO A 47 -13.02 36.56 20.65
CA PRO A 47 -13.10 36.47 19.18
C PRO A 47 -11.87 37.08 18.47
N SER A 48 -11.84 37.11 17.13
CA SER A 48 -11.62 38.34 16.32
C SER A 48 -11.44 38.03 14.84
N ALA A 49 -12.26 38.69 14.03
CA ALA A 49 -12.15 38.74 12.59
C ALA A 49 -10.95 39.60 12.17
N SER A 50 -10.27 39.21 11.09
CA SER A 50 -9.62 40.16 10.21
C SER A 50 -9.68 39.63 8.78
N ALA A 51 -10.45 40.33 7.95
CA ALA A 51 -10.52 40.14 6.53
C ALA A 51 -9.27 40.72 5.87
N SER A 52 -8.73 40.03 4.87
CA SER A 52 -8.05 40.69 3.76
C SER A 52 -8.09 39.78 2.53
N PRO A 53 -8.80 40.15 1.46
CA PRO A 53 -8.68 39.47 0.18
C PRO A 53 -7.39 39.96 -0.50
N SER A 54 -6.55 39.03 -0.94
CA SER A 54 -5.47 39.35 -1.88
C SER A 54 -5.66 38.49 -3.12
N GLU A 55 -6.00 39.17 -4.20
CA GLU A 55 -6.12 38.65 -5.54
C GLU A 55 -4.79 38.08 -6.04
N SER A 56 -4.86 37.02 -6.86
CA SER A 56 -4.19 36.90 -8.17
C SER A 56 -3.91 35.43 -8.51
N PRO A 57 -4.75 34.75 -9.31
CA PRO A 57 -4.32 33.56 -10.02
C PRO A 57 -3.51 33.99 -11.24
N SER A 58 -2.21 34.21 -11.06
CA SER A 58 -1.27 34.30 -12.17
C SER A 58 -1.08 32.89 -12.73
N ALA A 59 -1.92 32.52 -13.71
CA ALA A 59 -1.76 31.32 -14.49
C ALA A 59 -0.50 31.46 -15.36
N SER A 60 0.65 31.06 -14.83
CA SER A 60 1.85 30.81 -15.63
C SER A 60 1.86 29.35 -16.04
N ALA A 61 1.20 29.05 -17.16
CA ALA A 61 1.37 27.78 -17.85
C ALA A 61 2.75 27.78 -18.52
N SER A 62 3.75 27.25 -17.81
CA SER A 62 5.05 26.92 -18.37
C SER A 62 5.11 25.40 -18.58
N PRO A 63 5.10 24.88 -19.82
CA PRO A 63 5.32 23.47 -20.06
C PRO A 63 6.83 23.20 -19.92
N SER A 64 7.31 23.11 -18.68
CA SER A 64 8.55 22.40 -18.41
C SER A 64 8.22 20.93 -18.46
N ALA A 65 8.44 20.30 -19.61
CA ALA A 65 8.53 18.85 -19.74
C ALA A 65 9.74 18.38 -18.92
N SER A 66 9.56 18.35 -17.61
CA SER A 66 10.43 17.67 -16.67
C SER A 66 10.02 16.21 -16.76
N SER A 67 10.93 15.33 -17.21
CA SER A 67 10.76 13.87 -17.10
C SER A 67 10.83 13.44 -15.63
N SER A 68 9.96 14.01 -14.80
CA SER A 68 9.69 13.50 -13.46
C SER A 68 8.80 12.27 -13.62
N PRO A 69 9.07 11.17 -12.89
CA PRO A 69 8.17 10.03 -12.90
C PRO A 69 6.77 10.49 -12.52
N GLU A 70 5.78 10.12 -13.34
CA GLU A 70 4.38 10.47 -13.10
C GLU A 70 3.91 9.71 -11.85
N LEU A 71 3.53 10.45 -10.81
CA LEU A 71 2.90 9.88 -9.63
C LEU A 71 1.43 9.57 -9.92
N LYS A 72 1.06 8.31 -9.76
CA LYS A 72 -0.30 7.79 -9.90
C LYS A 72 -0.88 7.53 -8.52
N THR A 73 -2.18 7.78 -8.34
CA THR A 73 -2.91 7.42 -7.11
C THR A 73 -3.84 6.26 -7.40
N ALA A 74 -3.90 5.29 -6.50
CA ALA A 74 -4.80 4.15 -6.58
C ALA A 74 -5.33 3.77 -5.18
N THR A 75 -6.41 3.00 -5.18
CA THR A 75 -6.95 2.35 -3.98
C THR A 75 -6.98 0.84 -4.20
N GLY A 76 -6.93 0.09 -3.12
CA GLY A 76 -6.95 -1.37 -3.19
C GLY A 76 -7.15 -2.02 -1.84
N GLU A 77 -7.03 -3.34 -1.83
CA GLU A 77 -7.08 -4.18 -0.65
C GLU A 77 -5.68 -4.74 -0.40
N TYR A 78 -5.08 -4.42 0.74
CA TYR A 78 -3.79 -4.97 1.17
C TYR A 78 -3.91 -6.48 1.37
N VAL A 79 -3.04 -7.23 0.71
CA VAL A 79 -3.00 -8.70 0.83
C VAL A 79 -1.90 -9.15 1.78
N GLY A 80 -0.71 -8.55 1.68
CA GLY A 80 0.44 -8.91 2.50
C GLY A 80 1.76 -8.36 1.98
N LEU A 81 2.82 -8.51 2.76
CA LEU A 81 4.19 -8.40 2.27
C LEU A 81 4.59 -9.69 1.54
N SER A 82 5.11 -9.57 0.33
CA SER A 82 5.75 -10.70 -0.37
C SER A 82 7.18 -10.90 0.12
N ASP A 83 7.86 -9.79 0.40
CA ASP A 83 9.20 -9.73 0.99
C ASP A 83 9.37 -8.34 1.66
N PRO A 84 10.48 -8.06 2.38
CA PRO A 84 10.66 -6.78 3.09
C PRO A 84 10.64 -5.53 2.20
N HIS A 85 10.74 -5.68 0.88
CA HIS A 85 10.73 -4.60 -0.11
C HIS A 85 9.56 -4.68 -1.08
N SER A 86 8.69 -5.69 -0.97
CA SER A 86 7.55 -5.85 -1.87
C SER A 86 6.25 -6.12 -1.13
N ILE A 87 5.20 -5.43 -1.53
CA ILE A 87 3.83 -5.58 -1.05
C ILE A 87 2.93 -6.11 -2.16
N GLU A 88 1.97 -6.95 -1.82
CA GLU A 88 0.87 -7.32 -2.71
C GLU A 88 -0.40 -6.54 -2.33
N ILE A 89 -0.99 -5.86 -3.31
CA ILE A 89 -2.26 -5.13 -3.19
C ILE A 89 -3.20 -5.62 -4.28
N LYS A 90 -4.45 -5.91 -3.92
CA LYS A 90 -5.50 -6.21 -4.87
C LYS A 90 -6.13 -4.91 -5.38
N VAL A 91 -5.85 -4.56 -6.63
CA VAL A 91 -6.37 -3.40 -7.34
C VAL A 91 -7.37 -3.90 -8.39
N ASP A 92 -8.60 -3.39 -8.38
CA ASP A 92 -9.67 -3.81 -9.30
C ASP A 92 -9.87 -5.35 -9.38
N GLY A 93 -9.70 -6.04 -8.24
CA GLY A 93 -9.84 -7.49 -8.15
C GLY A 93 -8.62 -8.30 -8.60
N LYS A 94 -7.51 -7.66 -9.00
CA LYS A 94 -6.26 -8.29 -9.41
C LYS A 94 -5.16 -8.03 -8.38
N SER A 95 -4.46 -9.07 -7.95
CA SER A 95 -3.26 -8.91 -7.12
C SER A 95 -2.11 -8.36 -7.96
N GLU A 96 -1.54 -7.24 -7.53
CA GLU A 96 -0.36 -6.63 -8.12
C GLU A 96 0.72 -6.44 -7.05
N ASN A 97 1.98 -6.65 -7.45
CA ASN A 97 3.14 -6.44 -6.60
C ASN A 97 3.70 -5.04 -6.80
N PHE A 98 3.87 -4.34 -5.68
CA PHE A 98 4.51 -3.03 -5.63
C PHE A 98 5.75 -3.11 -4.76
N GLN A 99 6.72 -2.27 -5.08
CA GLN A 99 7.94 -2.11 -4.34
C GLN A 99 7.75 -1.00 -3.32
N ILE A 100 8.29 -1.19 -2.13
CA ILE A 100 8.12 -0.31 -0.99
C ILE A 100 9.48 -0.02 -0.34
N SER A 101 9.56 1.15 0.27
CA SER A 101 10.69 1.47 1.15
C SER A 101 10.57 0.69 2.47
N PRO A 102 11.69 0.41 3.17
CA PRO A 102 11.65 -0.26 4.48
C PRO A 102 10.77 0.48 5.49
N GLU A 103 10.77 1.81 5.49
CA GLU A 103 9.88 2.62 6.33
C GLU A 103 8.39 2.30 6.09
N SER A 104 8.00 2.13 4.82
CA SER A 104 6.63 1.74 4.47
C SER A 104 6.35 0.31 4.92
N ALA A 105 7.31 -0.61 4.79
CA ALA A 105 7.18 -1.99 5.25
C ALA A 105 6.93 -2.06 6.76
N ASP A 106 7.67 -1.29 7.56
CA ASP A 106 7.48 -1.20 9.01
C ASP A 106 6.07 -0.67 9.35
N LYS A 107 5.63 0.40 8.66
CA LYS A 107 4.30 0.99 8.84
C LYS A 107 3.17 -0.01 8.60
N ILE A 108 3.29 -0.84 7.55
CA ILE A 108 2.23 -1.77 7.14
C ILE A 108 2.36 -3.17 7.75
N SER A 109 3.48 -3.49 8.39
CA SER A 109 3.72 -4.80 9.02
C SER A 109 2.65 -5.21 10.05
N SER A 110 1.99 -4.22 10.65
CA SER A 110 0.90 -4.39 11.61
C SER A 110 -0.49 -4.44 10.98
N TRP A 111 -0.62 -4.27 9.67
CA TRP A 111 -1.90 -4.25 8.99
C TRP A 111 -2.38 -5.68 8.71
N GLU A 112 -3.70 -5.88 8.77
CA GLU A 112 -4.31 -7.16 8.47
C GLU A 112 -4.63 -7.27 6.97
N ASN A 113 -4.52 -8.47 6.41
CA ASN A 113 -5.00 -8.75 5.07
C ASN A 113 -6.49 -8.36 4.96
N GLY A 114 -6.86 -7.72 3.86
CA GLY A 114 -8.18 -7.15 3.64
C GLY A 114 -8.28 -5.66 3.98
N THR A 115 -7.23 -5.06 4.56
CA THR A 115 -7.22 -3.62 4.86
C THR A 115 -7.35 -2.81 3.58
N LYS A 116 -8.33 -1.92 3.50
CA LYS A 116 -8.44 -0.97 2.39
C LYS A 116 -7.34 0.07 2.49
N VAL A 117 -6.67 0.31 1.37
CA VAL A 117 -5.53 1.22 1.28
C VAL A 117 -5.72 2.22 0.16
N SER A 118 -5.17 3.40 0.36
CA SER A 118 -4.98 4.44 -0.66
C SER A 118 -3.48 4.71 -0.75
N PHE A 119 -2.95 4.72 -1.96
CA PHE A 119 -1.51 4.83 -2.16
C PHE A 119 -1.16 5.61 -3.42
N GLN A 120 0.03 6.21 -3.38
CA GLN A 120 0.68 6.83 -4.52
C GLN A 120 1.84 5.95 -4.96
N TYR A 121 1.97 5.77 -6.27
CA TYR A 121 3.05 4.99 -6.86
C TYR A 121 3.56 5.62 -8.16
N MET A 122 4.77 5.23 -8.55
CA MET A 122 5.34 5.54 -9.85
C MET A 122 5.71 4.26 -10.59
N GLU A 123 5.81 4.35 -11.91
CA GLU A 123 6.34 3.28 -12.75
C GLU A 123 7.78 3.60 -13.14
N GLN A 124 8.69 2.66 -12.90
CA GLN A 124 10.09 2.76 -13.29
C GLN A 124 10.41 1.64 -14.27
N GLU A 125 11.01 1.96 -15.41
CA GLU A 125 11.58 0.97 -16.33
C GLU A 125 13.05 0.74 -15.98
N LEU A 126 13.42 -0.52 -15.74
CA LEU A 126 14.79 -0.94 -15.47
C LEU A 126 15.29 -1.79 -16.65
N ASP A 127 16.52 -1.55 -17.10
CA ASP A 127 17.19 -2.43 -18.06
C ASP A 127 17.98 -3.50 -17.29
N VAL A 128 17.56 -4.75 -17.43
CA VAL A 128 18.22 -5.92 -16.83
C VAL A 128 18.62 -6.84 -17.97
N ASP A 129 19.93 -6.93 -18.23
CA ASP A 129 20.50 -7.71 -19.34
C ASP A 129 19.90 -7.38 -20.72
N GLY A 130 19.65 -6.10 -21.00
CA GLY A 130 19.06 -5.63 -22.25
C GLY A 130 17.53 -5.81 -22.34
N GLN A 131 16.89 -6.24 -21.24
CA GLN A 131 15.44 -6.36 -21.14
C GLN A 131 14.87 -5.24 -20.28
N LYS A 132 13.89 -4.52 -20.81
CA LYS A 132 13.15 -3.51 -20.05
C LYS A 132 12.10 -4.17 -19.17
N VAL A 133 12.25 -4.03 -17.86
CA VAL A 133 11.32 -4.51 -16.84
C VAL A 133 10.62 -3.31 -16.20
N LYS A 134 9.29 -3.34 -16.14
CA LYS A 134 8.50 -2.33 -15.42
C LYS A 134 8.41 -2.70 -13.95
N GLN A 135 8.74 -1.75 -13.08
CA GLN A 135 8.63 -1.83 -11.63
C GLN A 135 7.64 -0.79 -11.13
N LEU A 136 6.71 -1.20 -10.28
CA LEU A 136 5.74 -0.30 -9.62
C LEU A 136 6.27 0.02 -8.23
N ILE A 137 6.45 1.30 -7.91
CA ILE A 137 7.09 1.73 -6.66
C ILE A 137 6.14 2.64 -5.90
N ILE A 138 5.70 2.21 -4.73
CA ILE A 138 4.87 3.01 -3.83
C ILE A 138 5.74 4.04 -3.12
N THR A 139 5.28 5.29 -3.16
CA THR A 139 5.91 6.41 -2.46
C THR A 139 5.18 6.79 -1.18
N VAL A 140 3.85 6.59 -1.15
CA VAL A 140 3.00 6.87 0.01
C VAL A 140 1.92 5.80 0.07
N ILE A 141 1.67 5.26 1.25
CA ILE A 141 0.58 4.31 1.49
C ILE A 141 -0.06 4.57 2.85
N ASP A 142 -1.38 4.63 2.86
CA ASP A 142 -2.21 4.85 4.06
C ASP A 142 -3.44 3.94 4.00
N LYS A 143 -4.06 3.73 5.17
CA LYS A 143 -5.39 3.12 5.23
C LYS A 143 -6.41 4.09 4.61
N ALA A 144 -7.31 3.57 3.78
CA ALA A 144 -8.36 4.34 3.11
C ALA A 144 -9.59 4.55 4.01
#